data_AF-A0A8B5YCE4-F1
#
_entry.id   AF-A0A8B5YCE4-F1
#
_cell.length_a   1.000
_cell.length_b   1.000
_cell.length_c   1.000
_cell.angle_alpha   90.00
_cell.angle_beta   90.00
_cell.angle_gamma   90.00
#
_symmetry.space_group_name_H-M   'P 1'
#
loop_
_entity.id
_entity.type
_entity.pdbx_description
1 polymer ?
#
loop_
_entity_poly.entity_id
_entity_poly.type
_entity_poly.pdbx_seq_one_letter_code
_entity_poly.pdbx_strand_id
1 'polypeptide(L)'
;MLKGINSSKIYARGIAKAAPDDCFNEHIGEAIALHRALGLEVPDEYLNAPQPTEVRVGDVVAYRGFYKTIDYVTVVADGEPTGGGRAALTSIAVKHGKIIDDSRTGVGE
;
A
#
# COMPACT_ATOMS: atom_id res chain seq x y z
N MET A 1 0.36 10.04 -12.93
CA MET A 1 -0.15 11.30 -13.54
C MET A 1 0.80 11.73 -14.63
N LEU A 2 0.33 12.07 -15.83
CA LEU A 2 1.17 12.51 -16.94
C LEU A 2 1.27 14.04 -16.97
N LYS A 3 2.46 14.56 -16.66
CA LYS A 3 2.75 16.00 -16.59
C LYS A 3 3.93 16.33 -17.50
N GLY A 4 3.81 17.39 -18.29
CA GLY A 4 4.92 17.85 -19.15
C GLY A 4 6.03 18.46 -18.32
N ILE A 5 7.26 18.00 -18.55
CA ILE A 5 8.47 18.42 -17.83
C ILE A 5 8.69 19.94 -17.94
N ASN A 6 8.50 20.52 -19.13
CA ASN A 6 8.79 21.94 -19.38
C ASN A 6 7.60 22.90 -19.23
N SER A 7 6.36 22.40 -19.21
CA SER A 7 5.16 23.26 -19.21
C SER A 7 4.33 23.15 -17.94
N SER A 8 4.62 22.19 -17.06
CA SER A 8 3.77 21.81 -15.92
C SER A 8 2.30 21.50 -16.25
N LYS A 9 1.93 21.43 -17.53
CA LYS A 9 0.61 21.05 -18.00
C LYS A 9 0.35 19.58 -17.72
N ILE A 10 -0.84 19.30 -17.20
CA ILE A 10 -1.34 17.96 -16.98
C ILE A 10 -1.98 17.49 -18.28
N TYR A 11 -1.46 16.41 -18.86
CA TYR A 11 -1.98 15.85 -20.11
C TYR A 11 -3.01 14.77 -19.86
N ALA A 12 -2.80 13.94 -18.84
CA ALA A 12 -3.73 12.88 -18.48
C ALA A 12 -3.54 12.42 -17.03
N ARG A 13 -4.61 11.88 -16.44
CA ARG A 13 -4.62 11.33 -15.08
C ARG A 13 -5.41 10.03 -15.06
N GLY A 14 -4.72 8.93 -14.81
CA GLY A 14 -5.34 7.68 -14.39
C GLY A 14 -5.31 7.54 -12.87
N ILE A 15 -6.28 6.79 -12.33
CA ILE A 15 -6.39 6.47 -10.91
C ILE A 15 -6.47 4.95 -10.82
N ALA A 16 -5.63 4.33 -9.99
CA ALA A 16 -5.78 2.95 -9.56
C ALA A 16 -6.41 2.91 -8.17
N LYS A 17 -7.21 1.88 -7.90
CA LYS A 17 -7.82 1.61 -6.59
C LYS A 17 -7.80 0.11 -6.39
N ALA A 18 -7.37 -0.34 -5.21
CA ALA A 18 -7.52 -1.74 -4.80
C ALA A 18 -8.99 -2.06 -4.54
N ALA A 19 -9.37 -3.32 -4.71
CA ALA A 19 -10.67 -3.80 -4.26
C ALA A 19 -10.74 -3.75 -2.72
N PRO A 20 -11.94 -3.62 -2.11
CA PRO A 20 -12.08 -3.49 -0.66
C PRO A 20 -11.46 -4.64 0.16
N ASP A 21 -11.32 -5.80 -0.45
CA ASP A 21 -10.81 -7.05 0.08
C ASP A 21 -9.35 -7.34 -0.34
N ASP A 22 -8.78 -6.48 -1.19
CA ASP A 22 -7.45 -6.64 -1.76
C ASP A 22 -6.42 -5.67 -1.15
N CYS A 23 -5.15 -6.05 -1.21
CA CYS A 23 -4.05 -5.23 -0.72
C CYS A 23 -3.66 -4.19 -1.78
N PHE A 24 -3.53 -2.92 -1.41
CA PHE A 24 -2.99 -1.93 -2.34
C PHE A 24 -1.49 -2.14 -2.51
N ASN A 25 -1.06 -2.34 -3.77
CA ASN A 25 0.35 -2.38 -4.14
C ASN A 25 0.75 -1.14 -4.95
N GLU A 26 1.80 -0.43 -4.51
CA GLU A 26 2.17 0.85 -5.13
C GLU A 26 2.58 0.71 -6.59
N HIS A 27 3.39 -0.31 -6.93
CA HIS A 27 3.94 -0.48 -8.27
C HIS A 27 2.86 -0.94 -9.24
N ILE A 28 1.97 -1.82 -8.78
CA ILE A 28 0.80 -2.26 -9.55
C ILE A 28 -0.17 -1.09 -9.71
N GLY A 29 -0.43 -0.33 -8.64
CA GLY A 29 -1.26 0.86 -8.66
C GLY A 29 -0.71 1.91 -9.64
N GLU A 30 0.60 2.12 -9.67
CA GLU A 30 1.26 3.02 -10.61
C GLU A 30 1.12 2.52 -12.06
N ALA A 31 1.36 1.23 -12.31
CA ALA A 31 1.21 0.63 -13.64
C ALA A 31 -0.23 0.75 -14.15
N ILE A 32 -1.23 0.45 -13.34
CA ILE A 32 -2.65 0.59 -13.67
C ILE A 32 -3.00 2.07 -13.92
N ALA A 33 -2.51 2.97 -13.07
CA ALA A 33 -2.73 4.40 -13.23
C ALA A 33 -2.09 4.95 -14.51
N LEU A 34 -0.93 4.42 -14.92
CA LEU A 34 -0.25 4.78 -16.17
C LEU A 34 -1.03 4.28 -17.38
N HIS A 35 -1.45 3.01 -17.42
CA HIS A 35 -2.27 2.45 -18.51
C HIS A 35 -3.56 3.27 -18.69
N ARG A 36 -4.27 3.56 -17.58
CA ARG A 36 -5.47 4.41 -17.60
C ARG A 36 -5.18 5.84 -18.05
N ALA A 37 -4.04 6.41 -17.69
CA ALA A 37 -3.65 7.74 -18.15
C ALA A 37 -3.33 7.77 -19.65
N LEU A 38 -2.79 6.68 -20.19
CA LEU A 38 -2.48 6.53 -21.61
C LEU A 38 -3.67 6.06 -22.45
N GLY A 39 -4.79 5.67 -21.82
CA GLY A 39 -5.95 5.10 -22.50
C GLY A 39 -5.73 3.67 -23.00
N LEU A 40 -4.77 2.95 -22.41
CA LEU A 40 -4.46 1.56 -22.74
C LEU A 40 -5.28 0.61 -21.89
N GLU A 41 -5.55 -0.58 -22.43
CA GLU A 41 -6.16 -1.68 -21.68
C GLU A 41 -5.24 -2.11 -20.54
N VAL A 42 -5.81 -2.40 -19.37
CA VAL A 42 -5.07 -2.81 -18.17
C VAL A 42 -4.97 -4.34 -18.20
N PRO A 43 -3.76 -4.92 -18.22
CA PRO A 43 -3.58 -6.37 -18.16
C PRO A 43 -4.22 -7.02 -16.93
N ASP A 44 -4.88 -8.17 -17.11
CA ASP A 44 -5.53 -8.92 -16.04
C ASP A 44 -4.54 -9.42 -14.98
N GLU A 45 -3.26 -9.60 -15.32
CA GLU A 45 -2.21 -9.99 -14.38
C GLU A 45 -1.97 -8.92 -13.30
N TYR A 46 -2.18 -7.64 -13.62
CA TYR A 46 -2.10 -6.55 -12.65
C TYR A 46 -3.33 -6.46 -11.74
N LEU A 47 -4.44 -7.11 -12.13
CA LEU A 47 -5.65 -7.17 -11.32
C LEU A 47 -5.68 -8.37 -10.37
N ASN A 48 -4.85 -9.39 -10.63
CA ASN A 48 -4.84 -10.66 -9.89
C ASN A 48 -3.47 -11.02 -9.32
N ALA A 49 -2.65 -10.00 -9.01
CA ALA A 49 -1.34 -10.24 -8.43
C ALA A 49 -1.46 -10.91 -7.05
N PRO A 50 -0.57 -11.85 -6.71
CA PRO A 50 -0.57 -12.48 -5.40
C PRO A 50 -0.32 -11.44 -4.30
N GLN A 51 -1.12 -11.47 -3.24
CA GLN A 51 -0.95 -10.57 -2.11
C GLN A 51 0.39 -10.81 -1.40
N PRO A 52 1.02 -9.75 -0.85
CA PRO A 52 2.22 -9.90 -0.03
C PRO A 52 1.91 -10.78 1.20
N THR A 53 2.78 -11.75 1.44
CA THR A 53 2.63 -12.72 2.55
C THR A 53 3.51 -12.42 3.75
N GLU A 54 4.53 -11.57 3.57
CA GLU A 54 5.50 -11.20 4.60
C GLU A 54 5.37 -9.71 4.91
N VAL A 55 5.16 -9.39 6.19
CA VAL A 55 5.05 -8.01 6.67
C VAL A 55 6.45 -7.40 6.85
N ARG A 56 6.60 -6.14 6.43
CA ARG A 56 7.85 -5.37 6.50
C ARG A 56 7.61 -4.00 7.13
N VAL A 57 8.69 -3.34 7.54
CA VAL A 57 8.64 -1.97 8.04
C VAL A 57 8.10 -1.04 6.95
N GLY A 58 7.13 -0.20 7.32
CA GLY A 58 6.41 0.70 6.42
C GLY A 58 5.05 0.18 5.96
N ASP A 59 4.79 -1.13 6.05
CA ASP A 59 3.49 -1.69 5.67
C ASP A 59 2.38 -1.21 6.63
N VAL A 60 1.14 -1.18 6.15
CA VAL A 60 -0.05 -1.00 7.00
C VAL A 60 -0.75 -2.34 7.16
N VAL A 61 -0.93 -2.75 8.41
CA VAL A 61 -1.64 -3.98 8.74
C VAL A 61 -2.96 -3.68 9.44
N ALA A 62 -3.99 -4.42 9.05
CA ALA A 62 -5.26 -4.48 9.74
C ALA A 62 -5.24 -5.66 10.72
N TYR A 63 -5.47 -5.39 12.00
CA TYR A 63 -5.57 -6.44 13.01
C TYR A 63 -6.82 -6.24 13.86
N ARG A 64 -7.30 -7.34 14.46
CA ARG A 64 -8.48 -7.30 15.34
C ARG A 64 -8.05 -7.05 16.78
N GLY A 65 -8.38 -5.88 17.30
CA GLY A 65 -8.13 -5.52 18.69
C GLY A 65 -9.01 -6.27 19.68
N PHE A 66 -8.71 -6.11 20.98
CA PHE A 66 -9.44 -6.75 22.08
C PHE A 66 -10.94 -6.41 22.08
N TYR A 67 -11.30 -5.20 21.66
CA TYR A 67 -12.68 -4.72 21.55
C TYR A 67 -13.40 -5.19 20.27
N LYS A 68 -12.84 -6.17 19.55
CA LYS A 68 -13.35 -6.71 18.28
C LYS A 68 -13.43 -5.70 17.13
N THR A 69 -12.90 -4.48 17.31
CA THR A 69 -12.69 -3.48 16.27
C THR A 69 -11.53 -3.89 15.36
N ILE A 70 -11.61 -3.48 14.09
CA ILE A 70 -10.47 -3.57 13.17
C ILE A 70 -9.67 -2.29 13.35
N ASP A 71 -8.42 -2.44 13.77
CA ASP A 71 -7.48 -1.36 13.94
C ASP A 71 -6.42 -1.45 12.83
N TYR A 72 -6.01 -0.28 12.33
CA TYR A 72 -5.01 -0.15 11.28
C TYR A 72 -3.74 0.45 11.89
N VAL A 73 -2.61 -0.22 11.68
CA VAL A 73 -1.33 0.22 12.23
C VAL A 73 -0.23 0.18 11.20
N THR A 74 0.62 1.20 11.22
CA THR A 74 1.85 1.25 10.43
C THR A 74 2.93 0.46 11.14
N VAL A 75 3.59 -0.42 10.41
CA VAL A 75 4.67 -1.26 10.92
C VAL A 75 5.95 -0.45 11.04
N VAL A 76 6.57 -0.50 12.21
CA VAL A 76 7.86 0.15 12.49
C VAL A 76 8.91 -0.86 12.92
N ALA A 77 10.19 -0.47 12.80
CA ALA A 77 11.29 -1.30 13.30
C ALA A 77 11.18 -1.52 14.82
N ASP A 78 11.72 -2.63 15.31
CA ASP A 78 11.76 -2.90 16.74
C ASP A 78 12.67 -1.87 17.45
N GLY A 79 12.18 -1.29 18.55
CA GLY A 79 12.87 -0.22 19.28
C GLY A 79 12.41 1.20 18.91
N GLU A 80 11.69 1.37 17.81
CA GLU A 80 11.01 2.62 17.49
C GLU A 80 9.79 2.85 18.42
N PRO A 81 9.42 4.12 18.69
CA PRO A 81 8.27 4.42 19.54
C PRO A 81 6.98 3.82 18.96
N THR A 82 6.38 2.91 19.72
CA THR A 82 5.08 2.29 19.43
C THR A 82 3.97 3.08 20.12
N GLY A 83 3.13 3.75 19.35
CA GLY A 83 2.03 4.60 19.83
C GLY A 83 1.44 5.40 18.69
N GLY A 84 0.18 5.84 18.81
CA GLY A 84 -0.48 6.65 17.78
C GLY A 84 -0.72 5.93 16.44
N GLY A 85 -1.06 4.64 16.47
CA GLY A 85 -1.29 3.84 15.26
C GLY A 85 -0.04 3.20 14.65
N ARG A 86 1.02 3.00 15.45
CA ARG A 86 2.26 2.34 15.03
C ARG A 86 2.49 1.07 15.84
N ALA A 87 2.94 0.00 15.20
CA ALA A 87 3.23 -1.28 15.83
C ALA A 87 4.60 -1.81 15.41
N ALA A 88 5.37 -2.33 16.37
CA ALA A 88 6.68 -2.93 16.08
C ALA A 88 6.54 -4.19 15.22
N LEU A 89 7.52 -4.44 14.36
CA LEU A 89 7.57 -5.59 13.46
C LEU A 89 7.35 -6.94 14.20
N THR A 90 7.89 -7.09 15.41
CA THR A 90 7.72 -8.32 16.21
C THR A 90 6.41 -8.42 16.99
N SER A 91 5.57 -7.38 16.95
CA SER A 91 4.34 -7.30 17.75
C SER A 91 3.28 -8.31 17.31
N ILE A 92 2.40 -8.66 18.24
CA ILE A 92 1.30 -9.60 17.98
C ILE A 92 0.32 -9.07 16.92
N ALA A 93 0.15 -7.75 16.85
CA ALA A 93 -0.68 -7.08 15.85
C ALA A 93 -0.14 -7.31 14.43
N VAL A 94 1.19 -7.32 14.28
CA VAL A 94 1.85 -7.58 12.99
C VAL A 94 1.82 -9.07 12.64
N LYS A 95 2.06 -9.95 13.62
CA LYS A 95 2.06 -11.40 13.41
C LYS A 95 0.71 -11.98 12.98
N HIS A 96 -0.39 -11.37 13.42
CA HIS A 96 -1.75 -11.81 13.09
C HIS A 96 -2.52 -10.82 12.22
N GLY A 97 -1.90 -9.70 11.86
CA GLY A 97 -2.48 -8.69 11.00
C GLY A 97 -2.45 -9.10 9.53
N LYS A 98 -3.45 -8.65 8.78
CA LYS A 98 -3.46 -8.76 7.32
C LYS A 98 -2.84 -7.48 6.75
N ILE A 99 -1.90 -7.59 5.81
CA ILE A 99 -1.37 -6.44 5.06
C ILE A 99 -2.50 -5.88 4.20
N ILE A 100 -2.75 -4.58 4.33
CA ILE A 100 -3.74 -3.87 3.52
C ILE A 100 -3.11 -2.84 2.58
N ASP A 101 -1.89 -2.40 2.91
CA ASP A 101 -1.13 -1.43 2.12
C ASP A 101 0.36 -1.78 2.24
N ASP A 102 0.99 -2.07 1.10
CA ASP A 102 2.43 -2.35 1.01
C ASP A 102 3.24 -1.20 0.40
N SER A 103 2.61 -0.02 0.24
CA SER A 103 3.23 1.22 -0.27
C SER A 103 4.20 1.83 0.74
N ARG A 104 5.27 1.08 1.00
CA ARG A 104 6.35 1.49 1.89
C ARG A 104 7.08 2.67 1.26
N THR A 105 6.80 3.87 1.77
CA THR A 105 7.63 5.03 1.48
C THR A 105 8.94 4.87 2.23
N GLY A 106 9.98 4.41 1.52
CA GLY A 106 11.22 3.92 2.11
C GLY A 106 11.88 4.85 3.11
N VAL A 107 12.24 4.31 4.27
CA VAL A 107 13.53 4.63 4.89
C VAL A 107 14.55 3.77 4.15
N GLY A 108 15.10 4.32 3.08
CA GLY A 108 15.94 3.61 2.13
C GLY A 108 16.70 4.55 1.20
N GLU A 109 17.39 5.53 1.78
CA GLU A 109 18.66 6.08 1.31
C GLU A 109 19.58 6.32 2.52
#